data_AF-A0A6C0CA03-F1
#
_entry.id   AF-A0A6C0CA03-F1
#
_cell.length_a   1.000
_cell.length_b   1.000
_cell.length_c   1.000
_cell.angle_alpha   90.00
_cell.angle_beta   90.00
_cell.angle_gamma   90.00
#
_symmetry.space_group_name_H-M   'P 1'
#
loop_
_entity.id
_entity.type
_entity.pdbx_description
1 polymer ?
#
loop_
_entity_poly.entity_id
_entity_poly.type
_entity_poly.pdbx_seq_one_letter_code
_entity_poly.pdbx_strand_id
1 'polypeptide(L)'
;MSYFTHETFASSMHKYCSKSRLPDACFVNEIVDLIIDNFGQDFLQENESILNSLISDMVTRESSACFIKLTNLGAIVNDDYNFIYKNVPSDAFFNYVHKNNVKINAGTMSFAMSFNEHDAAIRDWIYERWASQELEIDVNSLGEIVTNAVYDNKTTYLDRIMQKIFDHVNVGNIITYVLIDCTYADDTDKIMIYASDSHCHYNNLLLLEIIKHYYVNNNPYRLRNKNSNLFKSEKDKIRDIIDRDKTALDAYKNIVGYMSSYNVKNYDIIMNHLSLFASIYYA
;
A
#
# COMPACT_ATOMS: atom_id res chain seq x y z
N MET A 1 28.93 -30.53 -37.51
CA MET A 1 29.09 -29.56 -36.40
C MET A 1 27.75 -28.88 -36.20
N SER A 2 27.11 -29.08 -35.05
CA SER A 2 25.93 -28.31 -34.69
C SER A 2 26.37 -26.86 -34.44
N TYR A 3 25.79 -25.89 -35.15
CA TYR A 3 26.02 -24.46 -34.93
C TYR A 3 25.32 -23.94 -33.67
N PHE A 4 24.61 -24.81 -32.96
CA PHE A 4 23.87 -24.50 -31.76
C PHE A 4 24.78 -24.78 -30.55
N THR A 5 25.53 -23.76 -30.14
CA THR A 5 26.33 -23.78 -28.89
C THR A 5 25.47 -23.34 -27.70
N HIS A 6 25.88 -23.69 -26.49
CA HIS A 6 25.27 -23.21 -25.24
C HIS A 6 25.15 -21.67 -25.23
N GLU A 7 26.20 -20.98 -25.67
CA GLU A 7 26.24 -19.52 -25.77
C GLU A 7 25.24 -18.97 -26.79
N THR A 8 25.10 -19.63 -27.94
CA THR A 8 24.17 -19.20 -28.99
C THR A 8 22.73 -19.38 -28.55
N PHE A 9 22.42 -20.45 -27.81
CA PHE A 9 21.12 -20.68 -27.21
C PHE A 9 20.83 -19.68 -26.09
N ALA A 10 21.75 -19.50 -25.13
CA ALA A 10 21.61 -18.53 -24.03
C ALA A 10 21.36 -17.11 -24.57
N SER A 11 22.16 -16.67 -25.54
CA SER A 11 22.02 -15.34 -26.17
C SER A 11 20.68 -15.18 -26.89
N SER A 12 20.22 -16.22 -27.60
CA SER A 12 18.93 -16.21 -28.30
C SER A 12 17.75 -16.19 -27.33
N MET A 13 17.83 -16.94 -26.24
CA MET A 13 16.83 -16.98 -25.17
C MET A 13 16.76 -15.66 -24.43
N HIS A 14 17.91 -15.10 -24.02
CA HIS A 14 17.98 -13.78 -23.41
C HIS A 14 17.34 -12.72 -24.33
N LYS A 15 17.65 -12.74 -25.63
CA LYS A 15 17.05 -11.84 -26.63
C LYS A 15 15.56 -12.07 -26.85
N TYR A 16 15.07 -13.29 -26.64
CA TYR A 16 13.64 -13.59 -26.70
C TYR A 16 12.93 -13.01 -25.47
N CYS A 17 13.44 -13.30 -24.27
CA CYS A 17 12.90 -12.82 -23.00
C CYS A 17 13.04 -11.30 -22.83
N SER A 18 14.04 -10.68 -23.48
CA SER A 18 14.19 -9.21 -23.47
C SER A 18 13.18 -8.48 -24.36
N LYS A 19 12.45 -9.20 -25.22
CA LYS A 19 11.34 -8.61 -25.98
C LYS A 19 10.12 -8.65 -25.06
N SER A 20 9.46 -7.52 -24.85
CA SER A 20 8.23 -7.37 -24.05
C SER A 20 7.06 -8.19 -24.61
N ARG A 21 7.16 -9.52 -24.52
CA ARG A 21 6.12 -10.50 -24.81
C ARG A 21 5.79 -11.12 -23.47
N LEU A 22 4.51 -11.27 -23.17
CA LEU A 22 4.05 -11.94 -21.97
C LEU A 22 3.76 -13.40 -22.33
N PRO A 23 4.72 -14.35 -22.32
CA PRO A 23 4.41 -15.77 -22.47
C PRO A 23 3.46 -16.25 -21.37
N ASP A 24 2.68 -17.29 -21.64
CA ASP A 24 1.85 -17.92 -20.62
C ASP A 24 2.64 -18.94 -19.77
N ALA A 25 2.03 -19.39 -18.68
CA ALA A 25 2.63 -20.34 -17.75
C ALA A 25 3.01 -21.68 -18.39
N CYS A 26 2.23 -22.13 -19.37
CA CYS A 26 2.48 -23.39 -20.07
C CYS A 26 3.75 -23.27 -20.89
N PHE A 27 3.87 -22.20 -21.68
CA PHE A 27 5.05 -21.91 -22.47
C PHE A 27 6.32 -21.80 -21.62
N VAL A 28 6.25 -21.05 -20.50
CA VAL A 28 7.41 -20.90 -19.62
C VAL A 28 7.81 -22.25 -19.01
N ASN A 29 6.84 -23.07 -18.58
CA ASN A 29 7.12 -24.41 -18.07
C ASN A 29 7.80 -25.30 -19.11
N GLU A 30 7.28 -25.33 -20.34
CA GLU A 30 7.84 -26.12 -21.44
C GLU A 30 9.27 -25.69 -21.80
N ILE A 31 9.53 -24.38 -21.83
CA ILE A 31 10.89 -23.87 -22.06
C ILE A 31 11.82 -24.28 -20.93
N VAL A 32 11.40 -24.17 -19.67
CA VAL A 32 12.24 -24.58 -18.53
C VAL A 32 12.53 -26.08 -18.59
N ASP A 33 11.52 -26.91 -18.87
CA ASP A 33 11.72 -28.36 -19.02
C ASP A 33 12.69 -28.68 -20.16
N LEU A 34 12.52 -28.04 -21.31
CA LEU A 34 13.41 -28.22 -22.45
C LEU A 34 14.86 -27.81 -22.11
N ILE A 35 15.06 -26.74 -21.35
CA ILE A 35 16.38 -26.32 -20.92
C ILE A 35 17.00 -27.35 -19.97
N ILE A 36 16.25 -27.82 -18.98
CA ILE A 36 16.72 -28.81 -18.01
C ILE A 36 17.07 -30.12 -18.70
N ASP A 37 16.22 -30.60 -19.61
CA ASP A 37 16.41 -31.87 -20.32
C ASP A 37 17.64 -31.87 -21.24
N ASN A 38 18.01 -30.71 -21.80
CA ASN A 38 19.09 -30.62 -22.79
C ASN A 38 20.40 -30.07 -22.23
N PHE A 39 20.34 -29.21 -21.20
CA PHE A 39 21.51 -28.49 -20.68
C PHE A 39 21.74 -28.71 -19.18
N GLY A 40 20.79 -29.37 -18.49
CA GLY A 40 20.83 -29.54 -17.04
C GLY A 40 20.31 -28.32 -16.29
N GLN A 41 20.02 -28.52 -14.99
CA GLN A 41 19.53 -27.47 -14.10
C GLN A 41 20.56 -26.35 -13.89
N ASP A 42 21.84 -26.71 -13.80
CA ASP A 42 22.93 -25.78 -13.53
C ASP A 42 23.03 -24.69 -14.60
N PHE A 43 22.62 -24.97 -15.84
CA PHE A 43 22.58 -23.99 -16.92
C PHE A 43 21.72 -22.76 -16.59
N LEU A 44 20.55 -22.95 -15.97
CA LEU A 44 19.68 -21.84 -15.57
C LEU A 44 20.27 -21.05 -14.41
N GLN A 45 21.00 -21.71 -13.51
CA GLN A 45 21.69 -21.07 -12.39
C GLN A 45 22.87 -20.23 -12.87
N GLU A 46 23.63 -20.71 -13.85
CA GLU A 46 24.73 -19.98 -14.48
C GLU A 46 24.24 -18.82 -15.38
N ASN A 47 22.97 -18.82 -15.79
CA ASN A 47 22.37 -17.84 -16.68
C ASN A 47 21.20 -17.10 -16.01
N GLU A 48 21.47 -16.49 -14.85
CA GLU A 48 20.47 -15.79 -14.01
C GLU A 48 19.61 -14.79 -14.80
N SER A 49 20.13 -14.14 -15.84
CA SER A 49 19.38 -13.16 -16.63
C SER A 49 18.20 -13.77 -17.37
N ILE A 50 18.32 -14.99 -17.88
CA ILE A 50 17.23 -15.71 -18.55
C ILE A 50 16.17 -16.09 -17.51
N LEU A 51 16.63 -16.63 -16.38
CA LEU A 51 15.78 -17.07 -15.29
C LEU A 51 14.98 -15.90 -14.68
N ASN A 52 15.63 -14.76 -14.47
CA ASN A 52 15.01 -13.53 -13.97
C ASN A 52 14.02 -12.91 -14.98
N SER A 53 14.28 -12.99 -16.29
CA SER A 53 13.30 -12.52 -17.28
C SER A 53 12.07 -13.45 -17.35
N LEU A 54 12.25 -14.77 -17.32
CA LEU A 54 11.14 -15.73 -17.32
C LEU A 54 10.22 -15.53 -16.12
N ILE A 55 10.78 -15.28 -14.93
CA ILE A 55 9.96 -15.02 -13.74
C ILE A 55 9.26 -13.65 -13.81
N SER A 56 9.92 -12.60 -14.33
CA SER A 56 9.31 -11.27 -14.52
C SER A 56 8.15 -11.26 -15.52
N ASP A 57 8.14 -12.17 -16.51
CA ASP A 57 7.01 -12.31 -17.44
C ASP A 57 5.86 -13.11 -16.81
N MET A 58 6.20 -14.04 -15.91
CA MET A 58 5.21 -14.79 -15.14
C MET A 58 4.53 -13.92 -14.10
N VAL A 59 5.19 -12.88 -13.62
CA VAL A 59 4.73 -11.93 -12.58
C VAL A 59 3.36 -11.32 -12.89
N THR A 60 2.99 -11.17 -14.17
CA THR A 60 1.67 -10.65 -14.56
C THR A 60 0.57 -11.72 -14.74
N ARG A 61 0.84 -13.01 -14.46
CA ARG A 61 -0.07 -14.12 -14.72
C ARG A 61 -0.27 -15.01 -13.48
N GLU A 62 -1.52 -15.35 -13.18
CA GLU A 62 -1.99 -16.09 -11.99
C GLU A 62 -1.60 -17.59 -11.98
N SER A 63 -0.31 -17.93 -12.11
CA SER A 63 0.17 -19.32 -11.99
C SER A 63 1.23 -19.46 -10.89
N SER A 64 0.79 -19.95 -9.73
CA SER A 64 1.67 -20.24 -8.59
C SER A 64 2.66 -21.36 -8.86
N ALA A 65 2.27 -22.42 -9.58
CA ALA A 65 3.12 -23.59 -9.82
C ALA A 65 4.38 -23.26 -10.65
N CYS A 66 4.23 -22.54 -11.76
CA CYS A 66 5.36 -22.12 -12.59
C CYS A 66 6.29 -21.16 -11.82
N PHE A 67 5.71 -20.26 -11.04
CA PHE A 67 6.45 -19.35 -10.16
C PHE A 67 7.30 -20.08 -9.11
N ILE A 68 6.72 -21.09 -8.45
CA ILE A 68 7.44 -21.94 -7.47
C ILE A 68 8.58 -22.70 -8.13
N LYS A 69 8.35 -23.22 -9.35
CA LYS A 69 9.39 -23.91 -10.12
C LYS A 69 10.57 -22.99 -10.39
N LEU A 70 10.34 -21.78 -10.90
CA LEU A 70 11.38 -20.80 -11.23
C LEU A 70 12.16 -20.33 -9.99
N THR A 71 11.47 -20.02 -8.89
CA THR A 71 12.12 -19.61 -7.63
C THR A 71 12.95 -20.74 -7.02
N ASN A 72 12.52 -22.00 -7.12
CA ASN A 72 13.31 -23.16 -6.69
C ASN A 72 14.59 -23.37 -7.53
N LEU A 73 14.57 -22.91 -8.78
CA LEU A 73 15.74 -22.94 -9.67
C LEU A 73 16.73 -21.80 -9.42
N GLY A 74 16.40 -20.85 -8.54
CA GLY A 74 17.27 -19.72 -8.18
C GLY A 74 16.83 -18.37 -8.74
N ALA A 75 15.65 -18.27 -9.36
CA ALA A 75 15.13 -16.99 -9.85
C ALA A 75 14.94 -16.01 -8.69
N ILE A 76 15.41 -14.77 -8.85
CA ILE A 76 15.21 -13.71 -7.87
C ILE A 76 14.25 -12.68 -8.44
N VAL A 77 13.17 -12.46 -7.72
CA VAL A 77 12.24 -11.36 -7.94
C VAL A 77 12.45 -10.35 -6.82
N ASN A 78 12.98 -9.19 -7.19
CA ASN A 78 13.10 -8.05 -6.28
C ASN A 78 11.85 -7.17 -6.40
N ASP A 79 11.41 -6.63 -5.26
CA ASP A 79 10.47 -5.51 -5.18
C ASP A 79 9.08 -5.73 -5.81
N ASP A 80 8.55 -6.95 -5.70
CA ASP A 80 7.39 -7.33 -6.48
C ASP A 80 6.17 -7.69 -5.64
N TYR A 81 5.22 -6.78 -5.56
CA TYR A 81 3.90 -7.00 -4.97
C TYR A 81 3.18 -8.25 -5.52
N ASN A 82 3.57 -8.75 -6.70
CA ASN A 82 2.99 -9.95 -7.30
C ASN A 82 3.33 -11.26 -6.56
N PHE A 83 4.25 -11.27 -5.59
CA PHE A 83 4.37 -12.39 -4.64
C PHE A 83 3.07 -12.66 -3.90
N ILE A 84 2.36 -11.59 -3.57
CA ILE A 84 1.15 -11.61 -2.74
C ILE A 84 -0.06 -12.00 -3.60
N TYR A 85 -0.07 -11.59 -4.88
CA TYR A 85 -1.20 -11.78 -5.79
C TYR A 85 -1.45 -13.24 -6.20
N LYS A 86 -0.43 -14.12 -6.12
CA LYS A 86 -0.46 -15.42 -6.79
C LYS A 86 -0.98 -16.60 -5.96
N ASN A 87 -1.49 -16.39 -4.73
CA ASN A 87 -1.86 -17.47 -3.81
C ASN A 87 -0.73 -18.51 -3.66
N VAL A 88 0.51 -18.04 -3.50
CA VAL A 88 1.66 -18.92 -3.29
C VAL A 88 1.51 -19.61 -1.93
N PRO A 89 1.63 -20.95 -1.84
CA PRO A 89 1.61 -21.64 -0.56
C PRO A 89 2.71 -21.11 0.37
N SER A 90 2.41 -20.96 1.66
CA SER A 90 3.33 -20.47 2.70
C SER A 90 4.73 -21.09 2.62
N ASP A 91 4.84 -22.42 2.51
CA ASP A 91 6.13 -23.10 2.46
C ASP A 91 7.01 -22.65 1.30
N ALA A 92 6.40 -22.43 0.13
CA ALA A 92 7.13 -21.96 -1.06
C ALA A 92 7.55 -20.49 -0.92
N PHE A 93 6.69 -19.65 -0.33
CA PHE A 93 7.03 -18.27 0.00
C PHE A 93 8.22 -18.21 0.96
N PHE A 94 8.17 -18.94 2.08
CA PHE A 94 9.24 -18.93 3.08
C PHE A 94 10.55 -19.51 2.54
N ASN A 95 10.49 -20.59 1.77
CA ASN A 95 11.67 -21.14 1.09
C ASN A 95 12.34 -20.12 0.17
N TYR A 96 11.55 -19.31 -0.53
CA TYR A 96 12.07 -18.28 -1.41
C TYR A 96 12.69 -17.11 -0.63
N VAL A 97 11.97 -16.51 0.32
CA VAL A 97 12.43 -15.29 1.01
C VAL A 97 13.64 -15.55 1.92
N HIS A 98 13.76 -16.76 2.50
CA HIS A 98 14.94 -17.15 3.28
C HIS A 98 16.20 -17.33 2.43
N LYS A 99 16.06 -17.75 1.17
CA LYS A 99 17.21 -17.93 0.26
C LYS A 99 17.71 -16.62 -0.34
N ASN A 100 16.82 -15.66 -0.60
CA ASN A 100 17.11 -14.55 -1.51
C ASN A 100 17.23 -13.16 -0.86
N ASN A 101 17.30 -13.06 0.48
CA ASN A 101 17.41 -11.79 1.23
C ASN A 101 16.50 -10.67 0.69
N VAL A 102 15.22 -11.00 0.49
CA VAL A 102 14.24 -10.14 -0.18
C VAL A 102 14.05 -8.83 0.60
N LYS A 103 13.92 -7.71 -0.14
CA LYS A 103 13.53 -6.41 0.41
C LYS A 103 12.03 -6.18 0.23
N ILE A 104 11.42 -5.48 1.18
CA ILE A 104 10.00 -5.14 1.15
C ILE A 104 9.88 -3.62 1.08
N ASN A 105 9.27 -3.14 0.01
CA ASN A 105 8.93 -1.74 -0.16
C ASN A 105 7.51 -1.44 0.32
N ALA A 106 7.16 -0.15 0.30
CA ALA A 106 5.83 0.32 0.69
C ALA A 106 4.71 -0.29 -0.17
N GLY A 107 4.93 -0.49 -1.46
CA GLY A 107 3.98 -1.15 -2.35
C GLY A 107 3.67 -2.59 -1.93
N THR A 108 4.71 -3.40 -1.72
CA THR A 108 4.57 -4.79 -1.27
C THR A 108 3.84 -4.87 0.07
N MET A 109 4.18 -3.97 1.01
CA MET A 109 3.49 -3.88 2.30
C MET A 109 2.01 -3.50 2.14
N SER A 110 1.69 -2.53 1.28
CA SER A 110 0.33 -2.08 0.98
C SER A 110 -0.55 -3.22 0.44
N PHE A 111 -0.02 -4.02 -0.48
CA PHE A 111 -0.70 -5.21 -0.99
C PHE A 111 -0.87 -6.31 0.06
N ALA A 112 0.10 -6.50 0.96
CA ALA A 112 0.01 -7.53 2.00
C ALA A 112 -1.13 -7.24 2.98
N MET A 113 -1.48 -5.97 3.19
CA MET A 113 -2.61 -5.56 4.03
C MET A 113 -3.97 -5.79 3.35
N SER A 114 -4.08 -5.55 2.04
CA SER A 114 -5.36 -5.63 1.31
C SER A 114 -5.71 -7.03 0.80
N PHE A 115 -4.72 -7.90 0.54
CA PHE A 115 -4.94 -9.13 -0.22
C PHE A 115 -4.86 -10.43 0.62
N ASN A 116 -4.23 -10.41 1.80
CA ASN A 116 -3.92 -11.62 2.57
C ASN A 116 -4.89 -11.90 3.73
N GLU A 117 -6.20 -11.94 3.48
CA GLU A 117 -7.12 -12.59 4.42
C GLU A 117 -6.85 -14.11 4.54
N HIS A 118 -6.08 -14.69 3.63
CA HIS A 118 -5.89 -16.14 3.49
C HIS A 118 -4.65 -16.74 4.17
N ASP A 119 -3.58 -15.95 4.45
CA ASP A 119 -2.39 -16.47 5.14
C ASP A 119 -1.74 -15.41 6.04
N ALA A 120 -2.02 -15.52 7.35
CA ALA A 120 -1.52 -14.59 8.35
C ALA A 120 0.01 -14.66 8.49
N ALA A 121 0.65 -15.81 8.28
CA ALA A 121 2.08 -15.97 8.49
C ALA A 121 2.90 -15.18 7.45
N ILE A 122 2.49 -15.23 6.18
CA ILE A 122 3.12 -14.46 5.10
C ILE A 122 3.00 -12.97 5.39
N ARG A 123 1.79 -12.51 5.75
CA ARG A 123 1.52 -11.11 6.07
C ARG A 123 2.36 -10.62 7.24
N ASP A 124 2.43 -11.39 8.32
CA ASP A 124 3.22 -11.05 9.52
C ASP A 124 4.70 -10.93 9.17
N TRP A 125 5.23 -11.87 8.37
CA TRP A 125 6.61 -11.80 7.92
C TRP A 125 6.89 -10.58 7.06
N ILE A 126 6.01 -10.24 6.10
CA ILE A 126 6.16 -9.05 5.24
C ILE A 126 6.18 -7.78 6.11
N TYR A 127 5.26 -7.68 7.07
CA TYR A 127 5.21 -6.56 8.00
C TYR A 127 6.51 -6.45 8.82
N GLU A 128 6.93 -7.52 9.50
CA GLU A 128 8.13 -7.48 10.35
C GLU A 128 9.39 -7.20 9.51
N ARG A 129 9.45 -7.72 8.28
CA ARG A 129 10.54 -7.43 7.35
C ARG A 129 10.56 -5.96 6.96
N TRP A 130 9.44 -5.37 6.53
CA TRP A 130 9.33 -3.94 6.22
C TRP A 130 9.64 -3.06 7.44
N ALA A 131 9.13 -3.44 8.61
CA ALA A 131 9.34 -2.71 9.86
C ALA A 131 10.84 -2.64 10.23
N SER A 132 11.61 -3.70 9.93
CA SER A 132 13.06 -3.75 10.17
C SER A 132 13.90 -2.94 9.17
N GLN A 133 13.32 -2.50 8.06
CA GLN A 133 14.03 -1.77 6.99
C GLN A 133 13.95 -0.26 7.19
N GLU A 134 14.85 0.49 6.54
CA GLU A 134 14.79 1.95 6.52
C GLU A 134 13.47 2.40 5.88
N LEU A 135 12.84 3.43 6.44
CA LEU A 135 11.54 3.89 5.96
C LEU A 135 11.70 4.57 4.59
N GLU A 136 10.89 4.14 3.63
CA GLU A 136 10.74 4.84 2.35
C GLU A 136 10.02 6.17 2.55
N ILE A 137 10.58 7.25 1.99
CA ILE A 137 10.09 8.64 2.20
C ILE A 137 8.99 9.03 1.18
N ASP A 138 8.57 8.11 0.29
CA ASP A 138 7.47 8.39 -0.63
C ASP A 138 6.12 8.40 0.10
N VAL A 139 5.61 9.61 0.35
CA VAL A 139 4.37 9.85 1.08
C VAL A 139 3.16 9.20 0.41
N ASN A 140 3.12 9.08 -0.93
CA ASN A 140 1.99 8.44 -1.60
C ASN A 140 1.92 6.95 -1.25
N SER A 141 3.05 6.24 -1.37
CA SER A 141 3.13 4.83 -1.00
C SER A 141 2.85 4.61 0.50
N LEU A 142 3.34 5.49 1.37
CA LEU A 142 3.00 5.45 2.80
C LEU A 142 1.50 5.65 3.06
N GLY A 143 0.87 6.58 2.32
CA GLY A 143 -0.57 6.79 2.33
C GLY A 143 -1.34 5.52 1.98
N GLU A 144 -0.96 4.84 0.90
CA GLU A 144 -1.60 3.59 0.44
C GLU A 144 -1.49 2.44 1.46
N ILE A 145 -0.33 2.27 2.11
CA ILE A 145 -0.17 1.28 3.19
C ILE A 145 -1.20 1.56 4.29
N VAL A 146 -1.31 2.82 4.69
CA VAL A 146 -2.19 3.25 5.77
C VAL A 146 -3.66 3.07 5.39
N THR A 147 -4.05 3.37 4.13
CA THR A 147 -5.39 3.06 3.60
C THR A 147 -5.73 1.59 3.78
N ASN A 148 -4.82 0.72 3.33
CA ASN A 148 -5.09 -0.72 3.34
C ASN A 148 -5.06 -1.28 4.77
N ALA A 149 -4.22 -0.75 5.65
CA ALA A 149 -4.21 -1.12 7.06
C ALA A 149 -5.49 -0.68 7.80
N VAL A 150 -6.11 0.44 7.41
CA VAL A 150 -7.40 0.92 7.94
C VAL A 150 -8.55 -0.05 7.62
N TYR A 151 -8.47 -0.76 6.49
CA TYR A 151 -9.48 -1.75 6.10
C TYR A 151 -9.17 -3.18 6.60
N ASP A 152 -8.02 -3.42 7.25
CA ASP A 152 -7.71 -4.71 7.87
C ASP A 152 -8.55 -4.90 9.15
N ASN A 153 -9.45 -5.89 9.11
CA ASN A 153 -10.30 -6.28 10.24
C ASN A 153 -9.53 -6.63 11.52
N LYS A 154 -8.22 -6.87 11.45
CA LYS A 154 -7.40 -7.22 12.61
C LYS A 154 -6.79 -6.04 13.36
N THR A 155 -6.91 -4.78 12.89
CA THR A 155 -6.50 -3.50 13.53
C THR A 155 -5.06 -3.40 14.09
N THR A 156 -4.27 -4.47 14.10
CA THR A 156 -2.97 -4.55 14.80
C THR A 156 -1.82 -3.85 14.09
N TYR A 157 -1.89 -3.63 12.78
CA TYR A 157 -0.77 -3.04 12.03
C TYR A 157 -0.84 -1.53 11.95
N LEU A 158 -2.04 -0.96 11.92
CA LEU A 158 -2.22 0.48 11.70
C LEU A 158 -1.43 1.30 12.74
N ASP A 159 -1.58 0.97 14.02
CA ASP A 159 -0.85 1.64 15.10
C ASP A 159 0.67 1.54 14.92
N ARG A 160 1.19 0.36 14.54
CA ARG A 160 2.63 0.13 14.38
C ARG A 160 3.20 0.79 13.11
N ILE A 161 2.42 0.82 12.02
CA ILE A 161 2.75 1.52 10.77
C ILE A 161 2.85 3.02 11.05
N MET A 162 1.85 3.59 11.73
CA MET A 162 1.82 5.00 12.06
C MET A 162 2.98 5.41 12.97
N GLN A 163 3.33 4.58 13.97
CA GLN A 163 4.51 4.82 14.81
C GLN A 163 5.80 4.89 13.98
N LYS A 164 6.01 3.95 13.06
CA LYS A 164 7.21 3.94 12.22
C LYS A 164 7.30 5.18 11.31
N ILE A 165 6.17 5.62 10.74
CA ILE A 165 6.09 6.83 9.90
C ILE A 165 6.39 8.08 10.74
N PHE A 166 5.85 8.15 11.96
CA PHE A 166 6.04 9.28 12.87
C PHE A 166 7.51 9.56 13.18
N ASP A 167 8.30 8.52 13.36
CA ASP A 167 9.72 8.68 13.71
C ASP A 167 10.56 9.30 12.57
N HIS A 168 10.02 9.49 11.34
CA HIS A 168 10.81 9.78 10.15
C HIS A 168 10.28 10.89 9.20
N VAL A 169 9.00 11.30 9.25
CA VAL A 169 8.41 12.24 8.26
C VAL A 169 7.42 13.23 8.91
N ASN A 170 7.16 14.38 8.26
CA ASN A 170 6.01 15.22 8.59
C ASN A 170 4.70 14.44 8.38
N VAL A 171 4.06 14.06 9.47
CA VAL A 171 2.92 13.13 9.49
C VAL A 171 1.57 13.76 9.16
N GLY A 172 1.47 15.10 9.09
CA GLY A 172 0.18 15.78 8.96
C GLY A 172 -0.63 15.36 7.72
N ASN A 173 0.06 15.10 6.61
CA ASN A 173 -0.54 14.60 5.38
C ASN A 173 -1.07 13.16 5.51
N ILE A 174 -0.30 12.25 6.12
CA ILE A 174 -0.71 10.87 6.38
C ILE A 174 -1.86 10.83 7.39
N ILE A 175 -1.82 11.65 8.43
CA ILE A 175 -2.92 11.77 9.40
C ILE A 175 -4.18 12.31 8.72
N THR A 176 -4.06 13.32 7.86
CA THR A 176 -5.20 13.81 7.05
C THR A 176 -5.80 12.70 6.21
N TYR A 177 -4.94 11.87 5.60
CA TYR A 177 -5.35 10.71 4.82
C TYR A 177 -6.19 9.74 5.68
N VAL A 178 -5.65 9.31 6.83
CA VAL A 178 -6.35 8.46 7.80
C VAL A 178 -7.69 9.07 8.19
N LEU A 179 -7.68 10.35 8.57
CA LEU A 179 -8.88 11.03 9.04
C LEU A 179 -9.95 11.06 7.97
N ILE A 180 -9.61 11.11 6.68
CA ILE A 180 -10.58 11.12 5.58
C ILE A 180 -11.12 9.72 5.29
N ASP A 181 -10.25 8.70 5.25
CA ASP A 181 -10.62 7.36 4.77
C ASP A 181 -11.05 6.38 5.87
N CYS A 182 -10.58 6.56 7.11
CA CYS A 182 -10.92 5.66 8.23
C CYS A 182 -12.34 5.86 8.75
N THR A 183 -13.10 4.77 8.85
CA THR A 183 -14.51 4.80 9.29
C THR A 183 -14.66 4.69 10.82
N TYR A 184 -13.66 4.17 11.52
CA TYR A 184 -13.71 3.86 12.95
C TYR A 184 -13.13 4.99 13.82
N ALA A 185 -13.89 5.36 14.86
CA ALA A 185 -13.53 6.41 15.83
C ALA A 185 -12.20 6.16 16.51
N ASP A 186 -12.09 4.94 17.04
CA ASP A 186 -11.09 4.60 18.02
C ASP A 186 -9.72 4.57 17.33
N ASP A 187 -9.69 4.23 16.04
CA ASP A 187 -8.49 4.26 15.20
C ASP A 187 -8.08 5.68 14.85
N THR A 188 -9.03 6.58 14.50
CA THR A 188 -8.70 7.99 14.27
C THR A 188 -8.23 8.69 15.54
N ASP A 189 -8.85 8.38 16.70
CA ASP A 189 -8.49 8.96 18.01
C ASP A 189 -7.06 8.55 18.42
N LYS A 190 -6.70 7.28 18.24
CA LYS A 190 -5.33 6.79 18.46
C LYS A 190 -4.32 7.51 17.55
N ILE A 191 -4.68 7.72 16.29
CA ILE A 191 -3.79 8.34 15.31
C ILE A 191 -3.61 9.84 15.55
N MET A 192 -4.62 10.50 16.10
CA MET A 192 -4.54 11.92 16.45
C MET A 192 -3.50 12.24 17.53
N ILE A 193 -3.04 11.26 18.31
CA ILE A 193 -1.89 11.41 19.24
C ILE A 193 -0.62 11.76 18.45
N TYR A 194 -0.41 11.17 17.27
CA TYR A 194 0.74 11.52 16.45
C TYR A 194 0.67 12.97 15.98
N ALA A 195 -0.52 13.53 15.71
CA ALA A 195 -0.66 14.93 15.32
C ALA A 195 -0.36 15.90 16.47
N SER A 196 -0.69 15.54 17.72
CA SER A 196 -0.38 16.39 18.88
C SER A 196 1.12 16.47 19.13
N ASP A 197 1.85 15.39 18.88
CA ASP A 197 3.25 15.26 19.28
C ASP A 197 4.23 15.80 18.21
N SER A 198 3.80 15.89 16.95
CA SER A 198 4.67 16.26 15.80
C SER A 198 4.60 17.72 15.36
N HIS A 199 3.99 18.63 16.14
CA HIS A 199 3.80 20.04 15.76
C HIS A 199 3.02 20.24 14.44
N CYS A 200 2.29 19.21 14.00
CA CYS A 200 1.36 19.34 12.88
C CYS A 200 0.19 20.26 13.26
N HIS A 201 -0.63 20.67 12.29
CA HIS A 201 -1.81 21.52 12.50
C HIS A 201 -2.93 20.79 13.28
N TYR A 202 -2.65 20.33 14.51
CA TYR A 202 -3.53 19.50 15.34
C TYR A 202 -4.95 20.08 15.44
N ASN A 203 -5.09 21.37 15.74
CA ASN A 203 -6.40 22.02 15.83
C ASN A 203 -7.17 22.01 14.50
N ASN A 204 -6.45 22.09 13.36
CA ASN A 204 -7.08 22.00 12.03
C ASN A 204 -7.46 20.56 11.70
N LEU A 205 -6.64 19.58 12.09
CA LEU A 205 -6.91 18.15 11.91
C LEU A 205 -8.10 17.69 12.77
N LEU A 206 -8.18 18.17 14.02
CA LEU A 206 -9.35 17.96 14.87
C LEU A 206 -10.61 18.57 14.26
N LEU A 207 -10.52 19.79 13.72
CA LEU A 207 -11.64 20.43 13.05
C LEU A 207 -12.04 19.69 11.76
N LEU A 208 -11.08 19.15 11.01
CA LEU A 208 -11.33 18.29 9.85
C LEU A 208 -12.12 17.04 10.25
N GLU A 209 -11.75 16.40 11.35
CA GLU A 209 -12.46 15.24 11.88
C GLU A 209 -13.92 15.57 12.21
N ILE A 210 -14.17 16.70 12.89
CA ILE A 210 -15.53 17.17 13.19
C ILE A 210 -16.32 17.47 11.90
N ILE A 211 -15.70 18.14 10.91
CA ILE A 211 -16.31 18.44 9.61
C ILE A 211 -16.65 17.16 8.85
N LYS A 212 -15.75 16.18 8.82
CA LYS A 212 -16.03 14.86 8.26
C LYS A 212 -17.23 14.23 8.94
N HIS A 213 -17.30 14.27 10.28
CA HIS A 213 -18.43 13.73 11.04
C HIS A 213 -19.76 14.38 10.65
N TYR A 214 -19.76 15.70 10.51
CA TYR A 214 -20.92 16.44 10.06
C TYR A 214 -21.38 16.02 8.65
N TYR A 215 -20.44 15.94 7.71
CA TYR A 215 -20.69 15.53 6.33
C TYR A 215 -21.22 14.08 6.24
N VAL A 216 -20.53 13.15 6.91
CA VAL A 216 -20.79 11.72 6.88
C VAL A 216 -22.11 11.33 7.56
N ASN A 217 -22.57 12.10 8.55
CA ASN A 217 -23.88 11.88 9.16
C ASN A 217 -25.06 11.96 8.18
N ASN A 218 -24.87 12.56 7.00
CA ASN A 218 -25.85 12.56 5.91
C ASN A 218 -25.85 11.25 5.10
N ASN A 219 -24.92 10.33 5.36
CA ASN A 219 -24.85 8.99 4.79
C ASN A 219 -24.73 7.93 5.91
N PRO A 220 -25.84 7.32 6.35
CA PRO A 220 -25.89 6.44 7.52
C PRO A 220 -24.99 5.19 7.42
N TYR A 221 -24.61 4.79 6.20
CA TYR A 221 -23.68 3.68 5.96
C TYR A 221 -22.22 4.00 6.28
N ARG A 222 -21.90 5.26 6.59
CA ARG A 222 -20.55 5.72 6.93
C ARG A 222 -20.44 6.20 8.40
N LEU A 223 -21.48 6.00 9.22
CA LEU A 223 -21.52 6.47 10.62
C LEU A 223 -20.45 5.79 11.49
N ARG A 224 -19.56 6.60 12.08
CA ARG A 224 -18.58 6.23 13.13
C ARG A 224 -19.23 5.53 14.30
N ASN A 225 -18.79 4.32 14.63
CA ASN A 225 -19.26 3.48 15.75
C ASN A 225 -20.80 3.40 15.87
N LYS A 226 -21.55 3.68 14.79
CA LYS A 226 -23.00 3.89 14.81
C LYS A 226 -23.48 4.99 15.78
N ASN A 227 -22.59 5.89 16.26
CA ASN A 227 -22.90 6.97 17.19
C ASN A 227 -23.14 8.29 16.46
N SER A 228 -24.40 8.56 16.10
CA SER A 228 -24.81 9.80 15.43
C SER A 228 -24.65 11.06 16.28
N ASN A 229 -24.51 10.92 17.61
CA ASN A 229 -24.48 12.02 18.57
C ASN A 229 -23.08 12.57 18.87
N LEU A 230 -22.01 11.96 18.34
CA LEU A 230 -20.67 12.47 18.52
C LEU A 230 -20.52 13.89 17.97
N PHE A 231 -19.81 14.77 18.70
CA PHE A 231 -19.59 16.18 18.35
C PHE A 231 -20.88 16.99 18.14
N LYS A 232 -21.97 16.68 18.86
CA LYS A 232 -23.28 17.32 18.63
C LYS A 232 -23.21 18.85 18.70
N SER A 233 -22.61 19.40 19.76
CA SER A 233 -22.43 20.84 19.95
C SER A 233 -21.62 21.49 18.84
N GLU A 234 -20.54 20.84 18.43
CA GLU A 234 -19.61 21.33 17.44
C GLU A 234 -20.24 21.30 16.04
N LYS A 235 -21.04 20.28 15.74
CA LYS A 235 -21.84 20.16 14.51
C LYS A 235 -22.94 21.21 14.43
N ASP A 236 -23.64 21.47 15.54
CA ASP A 236 -24.64 22.53 15.59
C ASP A 236 -23.98 23.91 15.38
N LYS A 237 -22.78 24.11 15.93
CA LYS A 237 -21.96 25.31 15.66
C LYS A 237 -21.53 25.42 14.20
N ILE A 238 -21.06 24.33 13.57
CA ILE A 238 -20.72 24.32 12.13
C ILE A 238 -21.93 24.75 11.30
N ARG A 239 -23.11 24.16 11.56
CA ARG A 239 -24.35 24.50 10.85
C ARG A 239 -24.68 25.99 10.98
N ASP A 240 -24.66 26.51 12.20
CA ASP A 240 -24.97 27.92 12.45
C ASP A 240 -24.01 28.87 11.71
N ILE A 241 -22.71 28.54 11.72
CA ILE A 241 -21.68 29.34 11.04
C ILE A 241 -21.88 29.33 9.52
N ILE A 242 -22.05 28.16 8.90
CA ILE A 242 -22.18 28.07 7.44
C ILE A 242 -23.49 28.66 6.91
N ASP A 243 -24.54 28.72 7.74
CA ASP A 243 -25.80 29.37 7.38
C ASP A 243 -25.71 30.91 7.43
N ARG A 244 -24.79 31.45 8.25
CA ARG A 244 -24.67 32.90 8.51
C ARG A 244 -23.49 33.55 7.80
N ASP A 245 -22.42 32.82 7.51
CA ASP A 245 -21.18 33.34 6.93
C ASP A 245 -20.86 32.66 5.58
N LYS A 246 -20.86 33.46 4.52
CA LYS A 246 -20.58 32.99 3.16
C LYS A 246 -19.15 32.49 3.00
N THR A 247 -18.17 33.13 3.63
CA THR A 247 -16.76 32.72 3.57
C THR A 247 -16.57 31.38 4.28
N ALA A 248 -17.24 31.16 5.40
CA ALA A 248 -17.23 29.88 6.09
C ALA A 248 -17.91 28.78 5.25
N LEU A 249 -19.05 29.08 4.62
CA LEU A 249 -19.72 28.15 3.71
C LEU A 249 -18.83 27.74 2.53
N ASP A 250 -18.15 28.71 1.91
CA ASP A 250 -17.27 28.45 0.77
C ASP A 250 -16.03 27.65 1.20
N ALA A 251 -15.43 27.94 2.36
CA ALA A 251 -14.34 27.14 2.92
C ALA A 251 -14.79 25.71 3.23
N TYR A 252 -15.94 25.53 3.90
CA TYR A 252 -16.53 24.23 4.19
C TYR A 252 -16.78 23.40 2.91
N LYS A 253 -17.37 24.00 1.88
CA LYS A 253 -17.62 23.32 0.60
C LYS A 253 -16.33 22.84 -0.08
N ASN A 254 -15.27 23.65 -0.04
CA ASN A 254 -13.98 23.26 -0.59
C ASN A 254 -13.37 22.09 0.20
N ILE A 255 -13.39 22.14 1.54
CA ILE A 255 -12.91 21.03 2.39
C ILE A 255 -13.65 19.74 2.03
N VAL A 256 -15.00 19.76 1.99
CA VAL A 256 -15.82 18.60 1.63
C VAL A 256 -15.55 18.12 0.21
N GLY A 257 -15.38 19.04 -0.75
CA GLY A 257 -15.02 18.70 -2.13
C GLY A 257 -13.74 17.89 -2.19
N TYR A 258 -12.68 18.35 -1.53
CA TYR A 258 -11.40 17.65 -1.50
C TYR A 258 -11.41 16.37 -0.68
N MET A 259 -12.22 16.26 0.40
CA MET A 259 -12.38 15.01 1.14
C MET A 259 -12.97 13.88 0.27
N SER A 260 -13.86 14.20 -0.67
CA SER A 260 -14.48 13.17 -1.52
C SER A 260 -13.54 12.59 -2.60
N SER A 261 -12.39 13.22 -2.82
CA SER A 261 -11.41 12.88 -3.85
C SER A 261 -9.98 13.08 -3.33
N TYR A 262 -9.75 12.74 -2.06
CA TYR A 262 -8.51 13.10 -1.39
C TYR A 262 -7.30 12.47 -2.08
N ASN A 263 -6.27 13.30 -2.23
CA ASN A 263 -4.96 12.92 -2.69
C ASN A 263 -3.96 13.65 -1.80
N VAL A 264 -2.85 13.01 -1.45
CA VAL A 264 -1.80 13.59 -0.62
C VAL A 264 -1.35 14.97 -1.13
N LYS A 265 -1.33 15.19 -2.44
CA LYS A 265 -0.98 16.48 -3.07
C LYS A 265 -1.96 17.62 -2.72
N ASN A 266 -3.17 17.29 -2.29
CA ASN A 266 -4.19 18.26 -1.90
C ASN A 266 -4.04 18.70 -0.43
N TYR A 267 -3.10 18.13 0.34
CA TYR A 267 -2.94 18.40 1.76
C TYR A 267 -2.86 19.89 2.10
N ASP A 268 -1.94 20.64 1.47
CA ASP A 268 -1.77 22.07 1.76
C ASP A 268 -3.01 22.89 1.41
N ILE A 269 -3.71 22.52 0.33
CA ILE A 269 -4.95 23.19 -0.09
C ILE A 269 -6.03 22.98 0.98
N ILE A 270 -6.19 21.75 1.47
CA ILE A 270 -7.15 21.43 2.54
C ILE A 270 -6.77 22.15 3.83
N MET A 271 -5.49 22.15 4.22
CA MET A 271 -5.03 22.84 5.43
C MET A 271 -5.24 24.35 5.37
N ASN A 272 -5.10 24.97 4.20
CA ASN A 272 -5.40 26.39 4.01
C ASN A 272 -6.89 26.69 4.20
N HIS A 273 -7.77 25.89 3.60
CA HIS A 273 -9.22 26.04 3.79
C HIS A 273 -9.65 25.74 5.23
N LEU A 274 -9.05 24.73 5.88
CA LEU A 274 -9.27 24.44 7.29
C LEU A 274 -8.82 25.59 8.18
N SER A 275 -7.67 26.20 7.91
CA SER A 275 -7.17 27.34 8.69
C SER A 275 -8.10 28.55 8.58
N LEU A 276 -8.62 28.80 7.37
CA LEU A 276 -9.63 29.85 7.15
C LEU A 276 -10.94 29.53 7.87
N PHE A 277 -11.41 28.29 7.79
CA PHE A 277 -12.63 27.90 8.50
C PHE A 277 -12.44 27.94 10.02
N ALA A 278 -11.27 27.52 10.52
CA ALA A 278 -10.91 27.53 11.93
C ALA A 278 -10.90 28.94 12.52
N SER A 279 -10.38 29.94 11.79
CA SER A 279 -10.36 31.33 12.28
C SER A 279 -11.76 31.89 12.50
N ILE A 280 -12.75 31.45 11.71
CA ILE A 280 -14.17 31.81 11.89
C ILE A 280 -14.79 30.93 12.99
N TYR A 281 -14.46 29.64 13.02
CA TYR A 281 -15.01 28.69 13.98
C TYR A 281 -14.61 28.98 15.43
N TYR A 282 -13.41 29.48 15.67
CA TYR A 282 -12.90 29.78 17.01
C TYR A 282 -13.01 31.25 17.43
N ALA A 283 -13.45 32.14 16.54
CA ALA A 283 -13.82 33.52 16.88
C ALA A 283 -15.08 33.59 17.76
#